data_AF-A0A7S2XIP9-F1
#
_entry.id   AF-A0A7S2XIP9-F1
#
_cell.length_a   1.000
_cell.length_b   1.000
_cell.length_c   1.000
_cell.angle_alpha   90.00
_cell.angle_beta   90.00
_cell.angle_gamma   90.00
#
_symmetry.space_group_name_H-M   'P 1'
#
loop_
_entity.id
_entity.type
_entity.pdbx_description
1 polymer ?
#
loop_
_entity_poly.entity_id
_entity_poly.type
_entity_poly.pdbx_seq_one_letter_code
_entity_poly.pdbx_strand_id
1 'polypeptide(L)'
;VAFCGEQIAGFAPNPRSRSPSHLLMAEKIPSPGNRPPPQGGDMAYIRENIARQMETYQKIRKGGGIDCINDVYARDPKRPQFWFIGKVARCTGTVTLNQAIARQLNLIEEHATRIRPVELGRCFKKLQIWTAPADSELEMSTNNPNIRLDLMQRYVEGCEDVDPIEVGFGAELVTNEGMGFYIERNNDGMVPPHLMQ
;
A
#
# COMPACT_ATOMS: atom_id res chain seq x y z
N VAL A 1 -11.21 75.41 -18.70
CA VAL A 1 -11.78 74.06 -18.43
C VAL A 1 -12.49 73.60 -19.69
N ALA A 2 -11.93 72.63 -20.41
CA ALA A 2 -12.55 71.77 -21.44
C ALA A 2 -11.48 71.29 -22.45
N PHE A 3 -11.05 70.04 -22.33
CA PHE A 3 -10.53 69.22 -23.43
C PHE A 3 -11.52 68.05 -23.54
N CYS A 4 -12.26 67.99 -24.64
CA CYS A 4 -11.94 67.25 -25.87
C CYS A 4 -12.32 65.77 -25.72
N GLY A 5 -13.41 65.40 -26.40
CA GLY A 5 -13.92 64.03 -26.44
C GLY A 5 -13.19 63.21 -27.49
N GLU A 6 -13.01 61.93 -27.19
CA GLU A 6 -12.62 60.91 -28.14
C GLU A 6 -13.60 59.72 -28.10
N GLN A 7 -13.78 59.19 -29.29
CA GLN A 7 -14.77 58.21 -29.74
C GLN A 7 -14.50 56.81 -29.17
N ILE A 8 -15.59 56.11 -28.85
CA ILE A 8 -15.57 54.70 -28.46
C ILE A 8 -15.71 53.87 -29.75
N ALA A 9 -14.59 53.34 -30.25
CA ALA A 9 -14.58 52.36 -31.34
C ALA A 9 -14.70 50.94 -30.77
N GLY A 10 -15.63 50.16 -31.32
CA GLY A 10 -15.92 48.79 -30.90
C GLY A 10 -14.79 47.81 -31.24
N PHE A 11 -14.55 46.89 -30.32
CA PHE A 11 -13.76 45.68 -30.54
C PHE A 11 -14.66 44.46 -30.34
N ALA A 12 -14.90 43.73 -31.43
CA ALA A 12 -15.49 42.39 -31.41
C ALA A 12 -14.52 41.38 -30.79
N PRO A 13 -14.99 40.35 -30.05
CA PRO A 13 -14.11 39.36 -29.43
C PRO A 13 -13.54 38.38 -30.47
N ASN A 14 -12.23 38.20 -30.38
CA ASN A 14 -11.41 37.28 -31.18
C ASN A 14 -11.71 35.80 -30.81
N PRO A 15 -12.17 34.95 -31.73
CA PRO A 15 -12.52 33.57 -31.43
C PRO A 15 -11.33 32.65 -31.73
N ARG A 16 -10.26 32.68 -30.91
CA ARG A 16 -9.17 31.68 -30.95
C ARG A 16 -8.17 31.86 -29.80
N SER A 17 -8.55 31.39 -28.61
CA SER A 17 -7.59 30.90 -27.61
C SER A 17 -8.30 29.95 -26.66
N ARG A 18 -8.59 28.73 -27.13
CA ARG A 18 -8.90 27.62 -26.22
C ARG A 18 -7.60 27.24 -25.54
N SER A 19 -7.47 27.61 -24.27
CA SER A 19 -6.44 27.08 -23.39
C SER A 19 -6.54 25.54 -23.38
N PRO A 20 -5.41 24.81 -23.34
CA PRO A 20 -5.47 23.37 -23.19
C PRO A 20 -6.08 23.06 -21.83
N SER A 21 -7.31 22.55 -21.85
CA SER A 21 -7.89 21.82 -20.73
C SER A 21 -6.87 20.76 -20.30
N HIS A 22 -6.29 20.96 -19.13
CA HIS A 22 -5.54 19.96 -18.36
C HIS A 22 -6.52 18.83 -17.99
N LEU A 23 -6.94 18.07 -18.99
CA LEU A 23 -7.56 16.77 -18.82
C LEU A 23 -6.43 15.90 -18.30
N LEU A 24 -6.37 15.73 -16.97
CA LEU A 24 -5.60 14.68 -16.34
C LEU A 24 -6.01 13.38 -17.03
N MET A 25 -5.18 12.93 -17.97
CA MET A 25 -5.28 11.59 -18.50
C MET A 25 -5.15 10.68 -17.29
N ALA A 26 -6.26 10.09 -16.86
CA ALA A 26 -6.24 9.03 -15.89
C ALA A 26 -5.33 7.96 -16.49
N GLU A 27 -4.08 7.88 -16.03
CA GLU A 27 -3.18 6.79 -16.37
C GLU A 27 -3.97 5.51 -16.17
N LYS A 28 -4.24 4.82 -17.27
CA LYS A 28 -5.01 3.59 -17.28
C LYS A 28 -4.15 2.56 -16.56
N ILE A 29 -4.40 2.36 -15.27
CA ILE A 29 -3.60 1.47 -14.43
C ILE A 29 -3.64 0.08 -15.08
N PRO A 30 -2.49 -0.48 -15.50
CA PRO A 30 -2.49 -1.72 -16.24
C PRO A 30 -3.04 -2.85 -15.38
N SER A 31 -3.93 -3.66 -15.96
CA SER A 31 -4.35 -4.92 -15.38
C SER A 31 -3.12 -5.76 -15.03
N PRO A 32 -3.14 -6.58 -13.97
CA PRO A 32 -1.95 -7.33 -13.51
C PRO A 32 -1.17 -8.07 -14.62
N GLY A 33 -1.86 -8.61 -15.65
CA GLY A 33 -1.23 -9.27 -16.80
C GLY A 33 -0.55 -8.37 -17.84
N ASN A 34 -0.78 -7.05 -17.80
CA ASN A 34 -0.23 -6.06 -18.75
C ASN A 34 0.72 -5.07 -18.07
N ARG A 35 1.21 -5.39 -16.86
CA ARG A 35 2.13 -4.52 -16.12
C ARG A 35 3.55 -4.66 -16.66
N PRO A 36 4.36 -3.58 -16.57
CA PRO A 36 5.79 -3.68 -16.83
C PRO A 36 6.43 -4.69 -15.87
N PRO A 37 7.63 -5.19 -16.19
CA PRO A 37 8.36 -6.09 -15.31
C PRO A 37 8.44 -5.54 -13.87
N PRO A 38 8.35 -6.42 -12.85
CA PRO A 38 8.45 -6.01 -11.45
C PRO A 38 9.72 -5.17 -11.19
N GLN A 39 9.56 -4.05 -10.51
CA GLN A 39 10.63 -3.10 -10.18
C GLN A 39 11.15 -3.35 -8.74
N GLY A 40 12.37 -2.92 -8.43
CA GLY A 40 12.91 -2.94 -7.06
C GLY A 40 14.08 -3.89 -6.79
N GLY A 41 14.75 -4.42 -7.82
CA GLY A 41 15.94 -5.26 -7.66
C GLY A 41 15.67 -6.49 -6.80
N ASP A 42 16.34 -6.59 -5.65
CA ASP A 42 16.19 -7.69 -4.68
C ASP A 42 14.82 -7.75 -4.00
N MET A 43 14.04 -6.67 -4.10
CA MET A 43 12.67 -6.55 -3.61
C MET A 43 11.65 -6.51 -4.76
N ALA A 44 12.07 -6.85 -5.99
CA ALA A 44 11.14 -7.03 -7.10
C ALA A 44 10.26 -8.27 -6.87
N TYR A 45 8.99 -8.21 -7.30
CA TYR A 45 8.06 -9.33 -7.19
C TYR A 45 8.33 -10.41 -8.26
N ILE A 46 9.38 -11.17 -8.04
CA ILE A 46 9.76 -12.35 -8.83
C ILE A 46 9.85 -13.57 -7.91
N ARG A 47 9.72 -14.77 -8.49
CA ARG A 47 9.62 -16.03 -7.71
C ARG A 47 10.81 -16.22 -6.77
N GLU A 48 12.00 -15.91 -7.26
CA GLU A 48 13.27 -16.06 -6.55
C GLU A 48 13.33 -15.16 -5.32
N ASN A 49 12.90 -13.90 -5.46
CA ASN A 49 12.85 -12.95 -4.36
C ASN A 49 11.77 -13.32 -3.35
N ILE A 50 10.58 -13.74 -3.81
CA ILE A 50 9.50 -14.19 -2.91
C ILE A 50 9.97 -15.39 -2.07
N ALA A 51 10.62 -16.38 -2.70
CA ALA A 51 11.16 -17.54 -1.98
C ALA A 51 12.25 -17.13 -0.98
N ARG A 52 13.18 -16.26 -1.38
CA ARG A 52 14.24 -15.74 -0.50
C ARG A 52 13.67 -14.98 0.69
N GLN A 53 12.68 -14.11 0.47
CA GLN A 53 12.03 -13.32 1.52
C GLN A 53 11.25 -14.19 2.50
N MET A 54 10.60 -15.27 2.01
CA MET A 54 9.97 -16.27 2.87
C MET A 54 11.00 -17.03 3.72
N GLU A 55 12.14 -17.40 3.14
CA GLU A 55 13.22 -18.05 3.90
C GLU A 55 13.79 -17.12 4.98
N THR A 56 14.05 -15.86 4.65
CA THR A 56 14.51 -14.84 5.62
C THR A 56 13.47 -14.62 6.70
N TYR A 57 12.18 -14.53 6.35
CA TYR A 57 11.08 -14.46 7.31
C TYR A 57 11.12 -15.61 8.31
N GLN A 58 11.27 -16.84 7.83
CA GLN A 58 11.33 -18.03 8.70
C GLN A 58 12.56 -18.01 9.62
N LYS A 59 13.72 -17.58 9.12
CA LYS A 59 14.94 -17.43 9.92
C LYS A 59 14.77 -16.40 11.04
N ILE A 60 14.25 -15.22 10.71
CA ILE A 60 14.01 -14.15 11.69
C ILE A 60 12.98 -14.61 12.72
N ARG A 61 11.85 -15.20 12.30
CA ARG A 61 10.83 -15.72 13.22
C ARG A 61 11.41 -16.77 14.16
N LYS A 62 12.23 -17.68 13.64
CA LYS A 62 12.86 -18.74 14.44
C LYS A 62 13.84 -18.19 15.48
N GLY A 63 14.61 -17.16 15.14
CA GLY A 63 15.60 -16.58 16.03
C GLY A 63 15.05 -15.54 17.01
N GLY A 64 14.18 -14.65 16.54
CA GLY A 64 13.66 -13.50 17.29
C GLY A 64 12.24 -13.64 17.81
N GLY A 65 11.55 -14.74 17.49
CA GLY A 65 10.20 -15.02 17.98
C GLY A 65 9.13 -14.10 17.38
N ILE A 66 8.01 -13.99 18.11
CA ILE A 66 6.81 -13.26 17.67
C ILE A 66 7.01 -11.74 17.64
N ASP A 67 7.88 -11.20 18.49
CA ASP A 67 8.14 -9.75 18.60
C ASP A 67 8.81 -9.15 17.35
N CYS A 68 9.43 -10.02 16.55
CA CYS A 68 10.06 -9.64 15.28
C CYS A 68 9.07 -9.64 14.11
N ILE A 69 7.83 -10.04 14.33
CA ILE A 69 6.81 -10.26 13.30
C ILE A 69 5.71 -9.21 13.44
N ASN A 70 5.15 -8.80 12.31
CA ASN A 70 3.96 -7.98 12.25
C ASN A 70 3.07 -8.45 11.09
N ASP A 71 1.76 -8.50 11.32
CA ASP A 71 0.80 -8.81 10.28
C ASP A 71 0.66 -7.61 9.34
N VAL A 72 0.48 -7.86 8.05
CA VAL A 72 0.42 -6.81 7.02
C VAL A 72 -0.93 -6.85 6.32
N TYR A 73 -1.54 -5.68 6.23
CA TYR A 73 -2.83 -5.46 5.56
C TYR A 73 -2.67 -4.41 4.46
N ALA A 74 -3.41 -4.59 3.36
CA ALA A 74 -3.52 -3.61 2.29
C ALA A 74 -4.94 -3.08 2.16
N ARG A 75 -5.03 -1.79 1.87
CA ARG A 75 -6.30 -1.08 1.73
C ARG A 75 -6.30 -0.17 0.51
N ASP A 76 -7.39 -0.24 -0.26
CA ASP A 76 -7.76 0.85 -1.17
C ASP A 76 -8.25 2.03 -0.33
N PRO A 77 -7.65 3.24 -0.43
CA PRO A 77 -8.06 4.41 0.34
C PRO A 77 -9.56 4.75 0.23
N LYS A 78 -10.22 4.31 -0.86
CA LYS A 78 -11.64 4.57 -1.14
C LYS A 78 -12.58 3.55 -0.52
N ARG A 79 -12.06 2.50 0.11
CA ARG A 79 -12.84 1.38 0.65
C ARG A 79 -12.51 1.17 2.13
N PRO A 80 -13.45 0.65 2.94
CA PRO A 80 -13.20 0.37 4.37
C PRO A 80 -12.52 -0.99 4.60
N GLN A 81 -12.44 -1.87 3.59
CA GLN A 81 -11.86 -3.20 3.76
C GLN A 81 -10.33 -3.18 3.79
N PHE A 82 -9.78 -3.81 4.83
CA PHE A 82 -8.37 -4.09 5.01
C PHE A 82 -8.13 -5.56 4.73
N TRP A 83 -7.47 -5.85 3.61
CA TRP A 83 -7.18 -7.21 3.19
C TRP A 83 -5.90 -7.68 3.83
N PHE A 84 -5.91 -8.84 4.47
CA PHE A 84 -4.68 -9.48 4.92
C PHE A 84 -3.88 -9.97 3.71
N ILE A 85 -2.59 -9.65 3.69
CA ILE A 85 -1.70 -9.95 2.56
C ILE A 85 -0.46 -10.75 2.96
N GLY A 86 -0.24 -10.97 4.25
CA GLY A 86 0.88 -11.74 4.77
C GLY A 86 1.47 -11.10 6.03
N LYS A 87 2.71 -11.47 6.34
CA LYS A 87 3.43 -11.05 7.53
C LYS A 87 4.81 -10.53 7.17
N VAL A 88 5.26 -9.50 7.86
CA VAL A 88 6.63 -8.99 7.76
C VAL A 88 7.42 -9.44 8.98
N ALA A 89 8.69 -9.79 8.77
CA ALA A 89 9.68 -10.03 9.79
C ALA A 89 10.80 -9.01 9.69
N ARG A 90 11.38 -8.61 10.83
CA ARG A 90 12.54 -7.72 10.88
C ARG A 90 13.41 -7.98 12.10
N CYS A 91 14.70 -7.66 12.02
CA CYS A 91 15.59 -7.59 13.17
C CYS A 91 15.28 -6.36 14.02
N THR A 92 14.60 -6.52 15.16
CA THR A 92 14.06 -5.42 15.98
C THR A 92 15.10 -4.45 16.55
N GLY A 93 16.36 -4.90 16.72
CA GLY A 93 17.46 -4.07 17.23
C GLY A 93 18.12 -3.16 16.19
N THR A 94 17.91 -3.40 14.90
CA THR A 94 18.59 -2.68 13.81
C THR A 94 17.62 -2.01 12.86
N VAL A 95 16.45 -2.62 12.61
CA VAL A 95 15.48 -2.17 11.62
C VAL A 95 14.14 -1.85 12.28
N THR A 96 13.67 -0.62 12.07
CA THR A 96 12.32 -0.22 12.50
C THR A 96 11.25 -0.85 11.60
N LEU A 97 10.02 -0.99 12.11
CA LEU A 97 8.91 -1.55 11.33
C LEU A 97 8.63 -0.74 10.05
N ASN A 98 8.64 0.58 10.16
CA ASN A 98 8.47 1.49 9.03
C ASN A 98 9.55 1.29 7.95
N GLN A 99 10.83 1.16 8.35
CA GLN A 99 11.91 0.88 7.40
C GLN A 99 11.75 -0.50 6.74
N ALA A 100 11.38 -1.53 7.50
CA ALA A 100 11.18 -2.87 6.97
C ALA A 100 10.07 -2.93 5.92
N ILE A 101 8.95 -2.24 6.18
CA ILE A 101 7.84 -2.15 5.23
C ILE A 101 8.24 -1.32 4.01
N ALA A 102 8.86 -0.15 4.21
CA ALA A 102 9.29 0.72 3.11
C ALA A 102 10.29 0.00 2.19
N ARG A 103 11.26 -0.73 2.76
CA ARG A 103 12.23 -1.55 2.01
C ARG A 103 11.55 -2.58 1.10
N GLN A 104 10.51 -3.25 1.62
CA GLN A 104 9.83 -4.35 0.95
C GLN A 104 8.56 -3.91 0.18
N LEU A 105 8.29 -2.61 0.11
CA LEU A 105 7.00 -2.08 -0.34
C LEU A 105 6.62 -2.54 -1.74
N ASN A 106 7.57 -2.56 -2.67
CA ASN A 106 7.33 -2.99 -4.05
C ASN A 106 6.86 -4.45 -4.11
N LEU A 107 7.46 -5.33 -3.31
CA LEU A 107 7.09 -6.75 -3.23
C LEU A 107 5.71 -6.90 -2.60
N ILE A 108 5.49 -6.23 -1.46
CA ILE A 108 4.23 -6.29 -0.68
C ILE A 108 3.05 -5.77 -1.53
N GLU A 109 3.21 -4.63 -2.18
CA GLU A 109 2.15 -4.00 -2.96
C GLU A 109 1.82 -4.78 -4.24
N GLU A 110 2.84 -5.26 -4.96
CA GLU A 110 2.62 -6.11 -6.13
C GLU A 110 1.99 -7.44 -5.72
N HIS A 111 2.38 -8.04 -4.59
CA HIS A 111 1.72 -9.22 -4.03
C HIS A 111 0.23 -8.98 -3.79
N ALA A 112 -0.10 -7.94 -3.01
CA ALA A 112 -1.46 -7.56 -2.66
C ALA A 112 -2.37 -7.44 -3.89
N THR A 113 -1.87 -6.76 -4.93
CA THR A 113 -2.63 -6.56 -6.16
C THR A 113 -2.78 -7.80 -7.03
N ARG A 114 -1.90 -8.81 -6.89
CA ARG A 114 -2.02 -10.09 -7.61
C ARG A 114 -2.96 -11.06 -6.91
N ILE A 115 -2.96 -11.09 -5.59
CA ILE A 115 -3.87 -11.94 -4.82
C ILE A 115 -5.29 -11.36 -4.75
N ARG A 116 -5.44 -10.02 -4.91
CA ARG A 116 -6.73 -9.30 -4.95
C ARG A 116 -6.82 -8.38 -6.17
N PRO A 117 -6.90 -8.94 -7.39
CA PRO A 117 -6.90 -8.13 -8.61
C PRO A 117 -8.16 -7.28 -8.78
N VAL A 118 -9.29 -7.72 -8.22
CA VAL A 118 -10.57 -6.99 -8.31
C VAL A 118 -10.63 -5.85 -7.30
N GLU A 119 -10.19 -6.11 -6.08
CA GLU A 119 -10.33 -5.20 -4.94
C GLU A 119 -9.18 -4.22 -4.85
N LEU A 120 -7.95 -4.68 -5.08
CA LEU A 120 -6.72 -3.89 -4.91
C LEU A 120 -6.00 -3.61 -6.23
N GLY A 121 -6.22 -4.43 -7.26
CA GLY A 121 -5.47 -4.37 -8.53
C GLY A 121 -5.48 -3.01 -9.23
N ARG A 122 -6.57 -2.26 -9.12
CA ARG A 122 -6.71 -0.91 -9.70
C ARG A 122 -6.02 0.18 -8.89
N CYS A 123 -5.50 -0.13 -7.70
CA CYS A 123 -4.92 0.84 -6.78
C CYS A 123 -3.41 0.61 -6.60
N PHE A 124 -2.75 -0.09 -7.53
CA PHE A 124 -1.30 -0.24 -7.53
C PHE A 124 -0.57 1.11 -7.44
N LYS A 125 0.49 1.17 -6.64
CA LYS A 125 1.22 2.39 -6.22
C LYS A 125 0.42 3.39 -5.40
N LYS A 126 -0.83 3.08 -5.06
CA LYS A 126 -1.76 3.93 -4.31
C LYS A 126 -2.37 3.19 -3.12
N LEU A 127 -1.95 1.94 -2.86
CA LEU A 127 -2.43 1.19 -1.71
C LEU A 127 -1.87 1.81 -0.42
N GLN A 128 -2.70 1.81 0.61
CA GLN A 128 -2.25 2.02 1.97
C GLN A 128 -1.83 0.67 2.54
N ILE A 129 -0.64 0.62 3.13
CA ILE A 129 -0.13 -0.55 3.82
C ILE A 129 -0.23 -0.28 5.31
N TRP A 130 -0.86 -1.23 6.01
CA TRP A 130 -1.12 -1.16 7.43
C TRP A 130 -0.53 -2.38 8.12
N THR A 131 -0.14 -2.23 9.38
CA THR A 131 0.40 -3.34 10.18
C THR A 131 -0.36 -3.53 11.46
N ALA A 132 -0.39 -4.76 11.95
CA ALA A 132 -0.86 -5.12 13.28
C ALA A 132 0.25 -5.86 14.06
N PRO A 133 0.07 -6.09 15.37
CA PRO A 133 0.84 -7.10 16.10
C PRO A 133 0.80 -8.46 15.39
N ALA A 134 1.80 -9.29 15.62
CA ALA A 134 1.84 -10.62 15.01
C ALA A 134 0.73 -11.55 15.51
N ASP A 135 0.31 -12.44 14.62
CA ASP A 135 -0.66 -13.51 14.90
C ASP A 135 -2.01 -12.96 15.44
N SER A 136 -2.37 -11.75 14.97
CA SER A 136 -3.55 -11.00 15.39
C SER A 136 -4.80 -11.32 14.58
N GLU A 137 -4.71 -12.11 13.50
CA GLU A 137 -5.78 -12.27 12.51
C GLU A 137 -7.08 -12.80 13.13
N LEU A 138 -6.97 -13.78 14.03
CA LEU A 138 -8.13 -14.36 14.71
C LEU A 138 -8.83 -13.31 15.59
N GLU A 139 -8.09 -12.56 16.41
CA GLU A 139 -8.66 -11.51 17.26
C GLU A 139 -9.18 -10.32 16.44
N MET A 140 -8.52 -10.02 15.32
CA MET A 140 -8.98 -9.01 14.39
C MET A 140 -10.30 -9.40 13.73
N SER A 141 -10.52 -10.70 13.47
CA SER A 141 -11.77 -11.24 12.90
C SER A 141 -12.96 -11.11 13.86
N THR A 142 -12.71 -11.10 15.17
CA THR A 142 -13.74 -10.92 16.21
C THR A 142 -13.91 -9.46 16.62
N ASN A 143 -13.34 -8.51 15.85
CA ASN A 143 -13.41 -7.07 16.12
C ASN A 143 -12.90 -6.67 17.52
N ASN A 144 -11.79 -7.28 17.98
CA ASN A 144 -11.15 -6.90 19.24
C ASN A 144 -10.75 -5.40 19.21
N PRO A 145 -11.32 -4.53 20.07
CA PRO A 145 -11.04 -3.09 20.05
C PRO A 145 -9.66 -2.73 20.61
N ASN A 146 -8.97 -3.68 21.24
CA ASN A 146 -7.63 -3.48 21.80
C ASN A 146 -6.52 -3.56 20.75
N ILE A 147 -6.84 -4.02 19.53
CA ILE A 147 -5.89 -4.12 18.43
C ILE A 147 -6.15 -3.00 17.45
N ARG A 148 -5.12 -2.20 17.22
CA ARG A 148 -5.11 -1.10 16.27
C ARG A 148 -4.23 -1.45 15.08
N LEU A 149 -4.65 -1.04 13.89
CA LEU A 149 -3.78 -0.99 12.72
C LEU A 149 -2.98 0.31 12.68
N ASP A 150 -1.69 0.20 12.39
CA ASP A 150 -0.81 1.35 12.17
C ASP A 150 -0.54 1.55 10.69
N LEU A 151 -0.71 2.78 10.20
CA LEU A 151 -0.45 3.13 8.79
C LEU A 151 1.06 3.26 8.58
N MET A 152 1.59 2.51 7.62
CA MET A 152 3.01 2.53 7.28
C MET A 152 3.32 3.60 6.24
N GLN A 153 4.48 4.24 6.41
CA GLN A 153 4.97 5.23 5.46
C GLN A 153 5.60 4.54 4.24
N ARG A 154 5.30 5.07 3.04
CA ARG A 154 5.85 4.52 1.79
C ARG A 154 7.34 4.80 1.62
N TYR A 155 7.80 5.92 2.15
CA TYR A 155 9.20 6.34 2.12
C TYR A 155 9.63 6.67 3.54
N VAL A 156 10.74 6.08 3.96
CA VAL A 156 11.32 6.25 5.28
C VAL A 156 12.82 6.40 5.09
N GLU A 157 13.43 7.36 5.79
CA GLU A 157 14.87 7.60 5.69
C GLU A 157 15.67 6.36 6.07
N GLY A 158 16.72 6.06 5.29
CA GLY A 158 17.58 4.89 5.47
C GLY A 158 16.93 3.55 5.08
N CYS A 159 15.71 3.52 4.55
CA CYS A 159 15.09 2.25 4.16
C CYS A 159 15.77 1.58 2.96
N GLU A 160 16.48 2.32 2.11
CA GLU A 160 17.25 1.79 0.97
C GLU A 160 18.50 1.03 1.45
N ASP A 161 19.06 1.44 2.59
CA ASP A 161 20.29 0.90 3.18
C ASP A 161 20.05 -0.37 4.01
N VAL A 162 18.79 -0.75 4.23
CA VAL A 162 18.42 -1.97 4.97
C VAL A 162 18.81 -3.20 4.15
N ASP A 163 19.65 -4.05 4.75
CA ASP A 163 20.11 -5.28 4.12
C ASP A 163 18.92 -6.26 3.95
N PRO A 164 18.76 -6.87 2.76
CA PRO A 164 17.74 -7.90 2.53
C PRO A 164 17.73 -9.07 3.51
N ILE A 165 18.80 -9.32 4.27
CA ILE A 165 18.85 -10.36 5.31
C ILE A 165 18.18 -9.94 6.63
N GLU A 166 18.05 -8.63 6.88
CA GLU A 166 17.48 -8.10 8.13
C GLU A 166 15.96 -8.02 8.10
N VAL A 167 15.36 -8.28 6.94
CA VAL A 167 13.92 -8.21 6.72
C VAL A 167 13.43 -9.40 5.90
N GLY A 168 12.22 -9.86 6.19
CA GLY A 168 11.59 -10.96 5.47
C GLY A 168 10.09 -10.74 5.29
N PHE A 169 9.53 -11.31 4.23
CA PHE A 169 8.09 -11.27 3.98
C PHE A 169 7.53 -12.69 3.78
N GLY A 170 6.64 -13.07 4.69
CA GLY A 170 5.80 -14.26 4.57
C GLY A 170 4.51 -13.90 3.85
N ALA A 171 4.54 -14.00 2.52
CA ALA A 171 3.40 -13.71 1.66
C ALA A 171 2.22 -14.64 1.93
N GLU A 172 0.99 -14.10 1.93
CA GLU A 172 -0.22 -14.91 2.07
C GLU A 172 -0.43 -15.80 0.84
N LEU A 173 -0.80 -17.06 1.09
CA LEU A 173 -1.12 -18.01 0.03
C LEU A 173 -2.64 -18.09 -0.11
N VAL A 174 -3.18 -17.42 -1.13
CA VAL A 174 -4.59 -17.56 -1.46
C VAL A 174 -4.81 -18.92 -2.12
N THR A 175 -5.52 -19.81 -1.44
CA THR A 175 -6.02 -21.06 -2.02
C THR A 175 -7.12 -20.74 -3.03
N ASN A 176 -7.28 -21.63 -4.01
CA ASN A 176 -8.10 -21.45 -5.21
C ASN A 176 -9.60 -21.25 -4.95
N GLU A 177 -10.03 -21.27 -3.68
CA GLU A 177 -11.41 -21.10 -3.23
C GLU A 177 -11.82 -19.62 -3.12
N GLY A 178 -10.88 -18.69 -3.34
CA GLY A 178 -11.19 -17.28 -3.63
C GLY A 178 -11.70 -16.45 -2.45
N MET A 179 -11.94 -17.03 -1.28
CA MET A 179 -12.33 -16.27 -0.09
C MET A 179 -11.07 -15.74 0.62
N GLY A 180 -10.75 -14.48 0.34
CA GLY A 180 -9.72 -13.78 1.09
C GLY A 180 -10.18 -13.33 2.46
N PHE A 181 -9.26 -13.26 3.41
CA PHE A 181 -9.50 -12.64 4.70
C PHE A 181 -9.40 -11.11 4.61
N TYR A 182 -10.44 -10.41 5.06
CA TYR A 182 -10.42 -8.98 5.27
C TYR A 182 -11.13 -8.61 6.57
N ILE A 183 -10.79 -7.44 7.08
CA ILE A 183 -11.46 -6.82 8.23
C ILE A 183 -11.90 -5.40 7.88
N GLU A 184 -12.79 -4.84 8.67
CA GLU A 184 -13.19 -3.44 8.55
C GLU A 184 -12.67 -2.63 9.73
N ARG A 185 -11.98 -1.54 9.44
CA ARG A 185 -11.47 -0.57 10.42
C ARG A 185 -11.78 0.85 9.94
N ASN A 186 -11.76 1.81 10.86
CA ASN A 186 -11.86 3.22 10.50
C ASN A 186 -10.52 3.75 9.93
N ASN A 187 -10.46 5.04 9.61
CA ASN A 187 -9.24 5.67 9.09
C ASN A 187 -8.10 5.80 10.11
N ASP A 188 -8.36 5.50 11.38
CA ASP A 188 -7.37 5.49 12.45
C ASP A 188 -6.88 4.07 12.77
N GLY A 189 -7.38 3.06 12.05
CA GLY A 189 -7.05 1.65 12.26
C GLY A 189 -7.82 0.98 13.41
N MET A 190 -8.87 1.60 13.92
CA MET A 190 -9.68 1.12 15.04
C MET A 190 -10.97 0.43 14.57
N VAL A 191 -11.55 -0.40 15.42
CA VAL A 191 -12.87 -1.02 15.19
C VAL A 191 -13.94 0.09 15.10
N PRO A 192 -14.78 0.14 14.05
CA PRO A 192 -15.88 1.08 13.96
C PRO A 192 -16.93 0.84 15.06
N PRO A 193 -17.58 1.89 15.61
CA PRO A 193 -18.56 1.73 16.69
C PRO A 193 -19.72 0.77 16.38
N HIS A 194 -20.14 0.67 15.12
CA HIS A 194 -21.25 -0.22 14.72
C HIS A 194 -20.89 -1.72 14.70
N LEU A 195 -19.59 -2.05 14.78
CA LEU A 195 -19.06 -3.41 14.84
C LEU A 195 -18.67 -3.86 16.26
N MET A 196 -18.74 -2.96 17.24
CA MET A 196 -18.59 -3.28 18.66
C MET A 196 -19.96 -3.73 19.19
N GLN A 197 -20.31 -5.00 19.00
CA GLN A 197 -21.53 -5.60 19.55
C GLN A 197 -21.18 -6.64 20.61
#